data_AF-A0A6L6QJJ3-F1
#
_entry.id   AF-A0A6L6QJJ3-F1
#
_cell.length_a   1.000
_cell.length_b   1.000
_cell.length_c   1.000
_cell.angle_alpha   90.00
_cell.angle_beta   90.00
_cell.angle_gamma   90.00
#
_symmetry.space_group_name_H-M   'P 1'
#
loop_
_entity.id
_entity.type
_entity.pdbx_description
1 polymer ?
#
loop_
_entity_poly.entity_id
_entity_poly.type
_entity_poly.pdbx_seq_one_letter_code
_entity_poly.pdbx_strand_id
1 'polypeptide(L)'
;MALDPQKLRLHVFEKTGIKVDVDDPIFALVALNEAVLEEAVERHLARLDGAHAPAAATGAAYVPPPGARPIPTSHEPFSRRELRLLAAAAGVAVLTAALVLIGQAIFSKPAGIPPAKLERALQTLDAKTRAAFEAELTR
;
A
#
# COMPACT_ATOMS: atom_id res chain seq x y z
N MET A 1 11.27 -19.18 10.56
CA MET A 1 12.68 -19.01 11.06
C MET A 1 12.87 -17.51 11.22
N ALA A 2 13.02 -16.98 12.44
CA ALA A 2 13.07 -15.54 12.65
C ALA A 2 14.27 -14.90 11.94
N LEU A 3 14.02 -13.84 11.16
CA LEU A 3 15.04 -13.13 10.39
C LEU A 3 16.00 -12.38 11.34
N ASP A 4 17.32 -12.58 11.18
CA ASP A 4 18.35 -11.95 12.02
C ASP A 4 18.32 -10.41 11.90
N PRO A 5 18.05 -9.67 13.00
CA PRO A 5 17.97 -8.21 12.99
C PRO A 5 19.22 -7.53 12.45
N GLN A 6 20.42 -8.08 12.71
CA GLN A 6 21.65 -7.45 12.24
C GLN A 6 21.80 -7.52 10.72
N LYS A 7 21.37 -8.62 10.13
CA LYS A 7 21.40 -8.83 8.68
C LYS A 7 20.41 -7.91 7.95
N LEU A 8 19.22 -7.70 8.53
CA LEU A 8 18.24 -6.72 8.05
C LEU A 8 18.76 -5.28 8.12
N ARG A 9 19.38 -4.88 9.24
CA ARG A 9 19.96 -3.54 9.41
C ARG A 9 20.97 -3.23 8.31
N LEU A 10 21.88 -4.17 8.05
CA LEU A 10 22.90 -4.02 7.02
C LEU A 10 22.27 -3.91 5.62
N HIS A 11 21.31 -4.76 5.30
CA HIS A 11 20.66 -4.77 3.99
C HIS A 11 19.83 -3.50 3.71
N VAL A 12 19.14 -2.97 4.72
CA VAL A 12 18.42 -1.69 4.60
C VAL A 12 19.41 -0.55 4.43
N PHE A 13 20.50 -0.55 5.20
CA PHE A 13 21.54 0.46 5.06
C PHE A 13 22.20 0.44 3.67
N GLU A 14 22.54 -0.74 3.14
CA GLU A 14 23.15 -0.87 1.81
C GLU A 14 22.22 -0.39 0.69
N LYS A 15 20.92 -0.68 0.78
CA LYS A 15 19.95 -0.32 -0.28
C LYS A 15 19.44 1.12 -0.19
N THR A 16 19.37 1.68 1.02
CA THR A 16 18.68 2.95 1.26
C THR A 16 19.55 4.03 1.89
N GLY A 17 20.71 3.65 2.45
CA GLY A 17 21.58 4.53 3.22
C GLY A 17 21.08 4.84 4.64
N ILE A 18 19.92 4.29 5.04
CA ILE A 18 19.27 4.58 6.31
C ILE A 18 19.82 3.65 7.41
N LYS A 19 20.31 4.23 8.51
CA LYS A 19 20.68 3.48 9.72
C LYS A 19 19.43 3.25 10.56
N VAL A 20 19.10 1.98 10.75
CA VAL A 20 17.95 1.54 11.54
C VAL A 20 18.44 1.11 12.93
N ASP A 21 17.83 1.61 13.99
CA ASP A 21 18.16 1.23 15.38
C ASP A 21 17.41 -0.03 15.83
N VAL A 22 17.87 -0.66 16.92
CA VAL A 22 17.29 -1.93 17.42
C VAL A 22 15.83 -1.78 17.85
N ASP A 23 15.48 -0.62 18.40
CA ASP A 23 14.12 -0.31 18.86
C ASP A 23 13.24 0.31 17.75
N ASP A 24 13.71 0.27 16.49
CA ASP A 24 13.01 0.91 15.38
C ASP A 24 11.72 0.13 15.02
N PRO A 25 10.57 0.83 14.88
CA PRO A 25 9.30 0.21 14.49
C PRO A 25 9.37 -0.58 13.17
N ILE A 26 10.36 -0.33 12.30
CA ILE A 26 10.59 -1.13 11.09
C ILE A 26 10.77 -2.63 11.42
N PHE A 27 11.44 -2.98 12.52
CA PHE A 27 11.61 -4.39 12.92
C PHE A 27 10.31 -5.04 13.36
N ALA A 28 9.46 -4.29 14.08
CA ALA A 28 8.13 -4.77 14.46
C ALA A 28 7.25 -5.02 13.23
N LEU A 29 7.31 -4.14 12.23
CA LEU A 29 6.57 -4.30 10.96
C LEU A 29 7.07 -5.48 10.14
N VAL A 30 8.38 -5.71 10.08
CA VAL A 30 8.95 -6.88 9.38
C VAL A 30 8.56 -8.17 10.08
N ALA A 31 8.68 -8.24 11.41
CA ALA A 31 8.28 -9.41 12.19
C ALA A 31 6.78 -9.71 12.06
N LEU A 32 5.93 -8.68 12.07
CA LEU A 32 4.50 -8.82 11.85
C LEU A 32 4.19 -9.32 10.42
N ASN A 33 4.86 -8.75 9.41
CA ASN A 33 4.70 -9.20 8.03
C ASN A 33 5.11 -10.66 7.87
N GLU A 34 6.25 -11.10 8.45
CA GLU A 34 6.68 -12.49 8.38
C GLU A 34 5.67 -13.42 9.05
N ALA A 35 5.16 -13.09 10.24
CA ALA A 35 4.17 -13.90 10.93
C ALA A 35 2.85 -14.01 10.14
N VAL A 36 2.36 -12.90 9.58
CA VAL A 36 1.13 -12.88 8.77
C VAL A 36 1.33 -13.64 7.46
N LEU A 37 2.51 -13.55 6.85
CA LEU A 37 2.84 -14.25 5.62
C LEU A 37 2.92 -15.76 5.85
N GLU A 38 3.58 -16.20 6.93
CA GLU A 38 3.62 -17.62 7.32
C GLU A 38 2.20 -18.17 7.51
N GLU A 39 1.34 -17.47 8.27
CA GLU A 39 -0.04 -17.91 8.50
C GLU A 39 -0.89 -17.92 7.21
N ALA A 40 -0.67 -16.97 6.32
CA ALA A 40 -1.35 -16.90 5.03
C ALA A 40 -0.93 -18.05 4.08
N VAL A 41 0.36 -18.37 4.05
CA VAL A 41 0.91 -19.47 3.26
C VAL A 41 0.41 -20.81 3.80
N GLU A 42 0.39 -21.01 5.12
CA GLU A 42 -0.11 -22.24 5.74
C GLU A 42 -1.59 -22.48 5.41
N ARG A 43 -2.43 -21.44 5.51
CA ARG A 43 -3.84 -21.52 5.08
C ARG A 43 -3.99 -21.79 3.59
N HIS A 44 -3.06 -21.35 2.75
CA HIS A 44 -3.10 -21.59 1.32
C HIS A 44 -2.71 -23.03 0.98
N LEU A 45 -1.67 -23.57 1.60
CA LEU A 45 -1.26 -24.97 1.46
C LEU A 45 -2.38 -25.91 1.90
N ALA A 46 -3.01 -25.66 3.06
CA ALA A 46 -4.14 -26.44 3.52
C ALA A 46 -5.33 -26.46 2.53
N ARG A 47 -5.52 -25.40 1.75
CA ARG A 47 -6.54 -25.35 0.68
C ARG A 47 -6.13 -26.13 -0.56
N LEU A 48 -4.85 -26.12 -0.93
CA LEU A 48 -4.33 -26.89 -2.05
C LEU A 48 -4.39 -28.39 -1.77
N ASP A 49 -4.02 -28.82 -0.56
CA ASP A 49 -4.11 -30.23 -0.15
C ASP A 49 -5.55 -30.75 -0.19
N GLY A 50 -6.53 -29.90 0.15
CA GLY A 50 -7.96 -30.24 0.03
C GLY A 50 -8.49 -30.22 -1.41
N ALA A 51 -7.85 -29.48 -2.33
CA ALA A 51 -8.24 -29.40 -3.73
C ALA A 51 -7.67 -30.55 -4.59
N HIS A 52 -6.60 -31.20 -4.14
CA HIS A 52 -5.97 -32.34 -4.80
C HIS A 52 -6.60 -33.69 -4.42
N ALA A 53 -7.93 -33.77 -4.37
CA ALA A 53 -8.60 -35.07 -4.53
C ALA A 53 -8.38 -35.53 -5.98
N PRO A 54 -7.96 -36.78 -6.25
CA PRO A 54 -7.72 -37.22 -7.62
C PRO A 54 -9.02 -37.22 -8.39
N ALA A 55 -9.20 -36.24 -9.28
CA ALA A 55 -10.17 -36.31 -10.34
C ALA A 55 -9.72 -37.45 -11.26
N ALA A 56 -10.36 -38.61 -11.14
CA ALA A 56 -10.15 -39.75 -12.03
C ALA A 56 -10.49 -39.29 -13.46
N ALA A 57 -9.47 -38.97 -14.23
CA ALA A 57 -9.58 -38.63 -15.64
C ALA A 57 -9.71 -39.93 -16.45
N THR A 58 -10.94 -40.39 -16.66
CA THR A 58 -11.23 -41.34 -17.75
C THR A 58 -11.40 -40.55 -19.04
N GLY A 59 -10.40 -40.65 -19.93
CA GLY A 59 -10.38 -40.07 -21.27
C GLY A 59 -11.42 -40.69 -22.20
N ALA A 60 -12.67 -40.26 -22.07
CA ALA A 60 -13.72 -40.50 -23.05
C ALA A 60 -14.22 -39.15 -23.56
N ALA A 61 -14.38 -39.02 -24.88
CA ALA A 61 -15.04 -37.86 -25.47
C ALA A 61 -16.42 -37.70 -24.82
N TYR A 62 -16.58 -36.61 -24.06
CA TYR A 62 -17.78 -36.34 -23.29
C TYR A 62 -18.96 -36.06 -24.24
N VAL A 63 -19.91 -36.98 -24.29
CA VAL A 63 -21.22 -36.75 -24.91
C VAL A 63 -22.17 -36.37 -23.78
N PRO A 64 -22.70 -35.13 -23.75
CA PRO A 64 -23.60 -34.71 -22.70
C PRO A 64 -24.89 -35.56 -22.75
N PRO A 65 -25.39 -36.05 -21.60
CA PRO A 65 -26.63 -36.81 -21.55
C PRO A 65 -27.82 -35.94 -22.01
N PRO A 66 -28.83 -36.52 -22.67
CA PRO A 66 -30.04 -35.78 -23.05
C PRO A 66 -30.72 -35.25 -21.78
N GLY A 67 -30.80 -33.93 -21.66
CA GLY A 67 -31.25 -33.22 -20.45
C GLY A 67 -30.15 -32.48 -19.69
N ALA A 68 -28.89 -32.53 -20.15
CA ALA A 68 -27.82 -31.68 -19.64
C ALA A 68 -28.21 -30.20 -19.77
N ARG A 69 -28.44 -29.55 -18.63
CA ARG A 69 -28.74 -28.11 -18.59
C ARG A 69 -27.44 -27.35 -18.86
N PRO A 70 -27.47 -26.27 -19.66
CA PRO A 70 -26.30 -25.46 -19.93
C PRO A 70 -25.70 -24.95 -18.62
N ILE A 71 -24.39 -25.11 -18.46
CA ILE A 71 -23.63 -24.57 -17.34
C ILE A 71 -23.65 -23.04 -17.50
N PRO A 72 -24.17 -22.27 -16.52
CA PRO A 72 -24.19 -20.82 -16.62
C PRO A 72 -22.75 -20.29 -16.67
N THR A 73 -22.35 -19.78 -17.83
CA THR A 73 -21.03 -19.18 -18.08
C THR A 73 -20.95 -17.71 -17.65
N SER A 74 -22.05 -17.16 -17.15
CA SER A 74 -22.11 -15.78 -16.66
C SER A 74 -21.74 -15.74 -15.19
N HIS A 75 -20.47 -15.41 -14.90
CA HIS A 75 -20.10 -14.91 -13.58
C HIS A 75 -20.43 -13.42 -13.52
N GLU A 76 -21.36 -13.02 -12.65
CA GLU A 76 -21.54 -11.61 -12.33
C GLU A 76 -20.25 -11.11 -11.67
N PRO A 77 -19.61 -10.05 -12.20
CA PRO A 77 -18.22 -9.74 -11.86
C PRO A 77 -18.04 -9.34 -10.39
N PHE A 78 -19.09 -8.84 -9.73
CA PHE A 78 -19.04 -8.47 -8.32
C PHE A 78 -20.39 -8.71 -7.63
N SER A 79 -20.37 -9.40 -6.50
CA SER A 79 -21.57 -9.56 -5.67
C SER A 79 -21.88 -8.26 -4.89
N ARG A 80 -23.15 -8.04 -4.51
CA ARG A 80 -23.52 -6.90 -3.62
C ARG A 80 -22.73 -6.89 -2.31
N ARG A 81 -22.35 -8.08 -1.82
CA ARG A 81 -21.54 -8.22 -0.61
C ARG A 81 -20.12 -7.73 -0.84
N GLU A 82 -19.50 -8.06 -1.96
CA GLU A 82 -18.17 -7.54 -2.34
C GLU A 82 -18.19 -6.02 -2.51
N LEU A 83 -19.21 -5.47 -3.15
CA LEU A 83 -19.35 -4.01 -3.28
C LEU A 83 -19.44 -3.32 -1.91
N ARG A 84 -20.19 -3.90 -0.95
CA ARG A 84 -20.25 -3.37 0.43
C ARG A 84 -18.90 -3.47 1.14
N LEU A 85 -18.17 -4.57 0.96
CA LEU A 85 -16.85 -4.76 1.54
C LEU A 85 -15.82 -3.79 0.95
N LEU A 86 -15.86 -3.58 -0.37
CA LEU A 86 -14.97 -2.64 -1.06
C LEU A 86 -15.29 -1.20 -0.64
N ALA A 87 -16.56 -0.83 -0.55
CA ALA A 87 -16.97 0.47 -0.04
C ALA A 87 -16.54 0.69 1.43
N ALA A 88 -16.66 -0.34 2.28
CA ALA A 88 -16.19 -0.26 3.65
C ALA A 88 -14.66 -0.09 3.72
N ALA A 89 -13.91 -0.87 2.94
CA ALA A 89 -12.45 -0.77 2.88
C ALA A 89 -11.99 0.61 2.37
N ALA A 90 -12.63 1.12 1.31
CA ALA A 90 -12.37 2.46 0.79
C ALA A 90 -12.68 3.53 1.85
N GLY A 91 -13.79 3.39 2.58
CA GLY A 91 -14.14 4.29 3.68
C GLY A 91 -13.10 4.32 4.79
N VAL A 92 -12.63 3.14 5.24
CA VAL A 92 -11.57 3.04 6.26
C VAL A 92 -10.27 3.66 5.78
N ALA A 93 -9.88 3.42 4.52
CA ALA A 93 -8.67 4.00 3.94
C ALA A 93 -8.72 5.53 3.92
N VAL A 94 -9.84 6.11 3.48
CA VAL A 94 -10.02 7.58 3.44
C VAL A 94 -10.04 8.17 4.85
N LEU A 95 -10.73 7.54 5.80
CA LEU A 95 -10.76 8.00 7.19
C LEU A 95 -9.37 7.98 7.82
N THR A 96 -8.60 6.92 7.58
CA THR A 96 -7.24 6.78 8.11
C THR A 96 -6.32 7.84 7.52
N ALA A 97 -6.39 8.07 6.20
CA ALA A 97 -5.64 9.15 5.55
C ALA A 97 -6.01 10.53 6.10
N ALA A 98 -7.30 10.80 6.32
CA ALA A 98 -7.76 12.05 6.92
C ALA A 98 -7.22 12.23 8.35
N LEU A 99 -7.24 11.18 9.17
CA LEU A 99 -6.69 11.23 10.52
C LEU A 99 -5.19 11.51 10.52
N VAL A 100 -4.43 10.89 9.60
CA VAL A 100 -2.99 11.16 9.45
C VAL A 100 -2.75 12.61 9.03
N LEU A 101 -3.49 13.13 8.05
CA LEU A 101 -3.36 14.52 7.60
C LEU A 101 -3.73 15.52 8.70
N ILE A 102 -4.79 15.25 9.47
CA ILE A 102 -5.18 16.08 10.62
C ILE A 102 -4.10 16.02 11.70
N GLY A 103 -3.60 14.82 12.02
CA GLY A 103 -2.50 14.64 12.97
C GLY A 103 -1.26 15.41 12.55
N GLN A 104 -0.90 15.32 11.26
CA GLN A 104 0.18 16.10 10.66
C GLN A 104 -0.10 17.60 10.74
N ALA A 105 -1.31 18.07 10.49
CA ALA A 105 -1.65 19.49 10.57
C ALA A 105 -1.59 20.04 12.02
N ILE A 106 -1.92 19.23 13.02
CA ILE A 106 -1.87 19.63 14.44
C ILE A 106 -0.42 19.64 14.96
N PHE A 107 0.39 18.65 14.58
CA PHE A 107 1.77 18.50 15.09
C PHE A 107 2.84 19.17 14.23
N SER A 108 2.62 19.29 12.92
CA SER A 108 3.58 19.93 12.03
C SER A 108 3.36 21.43 12.09
N LYS A 109 4.35 22.14 12.64
CA LYS A 109 4.50 23.57 12.34
C LYS A 109 4.55 23.72 10.82
N PRO A 110 3.77 24.62 10.19
CA PRO A 110 3.99 24.93 8.79
C PRO A 110 5.46 25.32 8.67
N ALA A 111 6.19 24.59 7.83
CA ALA A 111 7.57 24.93 7.53
C ALA A 111 7.52 26.26 6.77
N GLY A 112 7.53 27.37 7.52
CA GLY A 112 7.71 28.70 6.97
C GLY A 112 8.98 28.65 6.15
N ILE A 113 8.91 29.15 4.91
CA ILE A 113 10.08 29.23 4.04
C ILE A 113 11.12 30.05 4.83
N PRO A 114 12.30 29.49 5.15
CA PRO A 114 13.30 30.24 5.87
C PRO A 114 13.68 31.47 5.05
N PRO A 115 13.88 32.66 5.67
CA PRO A 115 14.07 33.91 4.96
C PRO A 115 15.21 33.83 3.93
N ALA A 116 16.28 33.08 4.23
CA ALA A 116 17.39 32.86 3.31
C ALA A 116 17.01 32.08 2.02
N LYS A 117 16.02 31.19 2.06
CA LYS A 117 15.51 30.51 0.85
C LYS A 117 14.57 31.42 0.05
N LEU A 118 13.80 32.27 0.74
CA LEU A 118 12.96 33.28 0.10
C LEU A 118 13.81 34.33 -0.62
N GLU A 119 14.87 34.83 0.02
CA GLU A 119 15.83 35.77 -0.58
C GLU A 119 16.53 35.16 -1.79
N ARG A 120 16.96 33.88 -1.72
CA ARG A 120 17.51 33.19 -2.89
C ARG A 120 16.49 33.04 -4.02
N ALA A 121 15.25 32.68 -3.71
CA ALA A 121 14.19 32.56 -4.71
C ALA A 121 13.89 33.91 -5.38
N LEU A 122 13.86 34.99 -4.60
CA LEU A 122 13.77 36.38 -5.09
C LEU A 122 14.98 36.72 -5.95
N GLN A 123 16.19 36.32 -5.57
CA GLN A 123 17.41 36.50 -6.38
C GLN A 123 17.49 35.65 -7.65
N THR A 124 16.65 34.62 -7.79
CA THR A 124 16.51 33.86 -9.04
C THR A 124 15.37 34.33 -9.92
N LEU A 125 14.46 35.18 -9.41
CA LEU A 125 13.37 35.74 -10.19
C LEU A 125 13.89 36.79 -11.17
N ASP A 126 13.28 36.83 -12.36
CA ASP A 126 13.62 37.75 -13.43
C ASP A 126 13.34 39.21 -13.05
N ALA A 127 14.03 40.18 -13.66
CA ALA A 127 13.95 41.58 -13.25
C ALA A 127 12.52 42.15 -13.31
N LYS A 128 11.73 41.69 -14.28
CA LYS A 128 10.35 42.10 -14.50
C LYS A 128 9.40 41.62 -13.40
N THR A 129 9.58 40.41 -12.90
CA THR A 129 8.73 39.85 -11.83
C THR A 129 9.09 40.43 -10.47
N ARG A 130 10.38 40.75 -10.21
CA ARG A 130 10.76 41.48 -8.99
C ARG A 130 10.16 42.87 -8.92
N ALA A 131 10.23 43.63 -10.02
CA ALA A 131 9.66 44.98 -10.06
C ALA A 131 8.13 44.97 -9.81
N ALA A 132 7.43 43.93 -10.28
CA ALA A 132 6.00 43.75 -10.00
C ALA A 132 5.72 43.45 -8.52
N PHE A 133 6.53 42.62 -7.87
CA PHE A 133 6.42 42.33 -6.43
C PHE A 133 6.74 43.55 -5.55
N GLU A 134 7.78 44.32 -5.88
CA GLU A 134 8.15 45.53 -5.15
C GLU A 134 7.09 46.64 -5.27
N ALA A 135 6.45 46.75 -6.44
CA ALA A 135 5.33 47.64 -6.66
C ALA A 135 4.08 47.24 -5.85
N GLU A 136 3.90 45.95 -5.57
CA GLU A 136 2.80 45.44 -4.76
C GLU A 136 3.06 45.58 -3.26
N LEU A 137 4.32 45.48 -2.81
CA LEU A 137 4.75 45.69 -1.43
C LEU A 137 4.77 47.16 -0.99
N THR A 138 4.81 48.10 -1.94
CA THR A 138 4.79 49.56 -1.68
C THR A 138 3.38 50.15 -1.72
N ARG A 139 2.34 49.31 -1.89
CA ARG A 139 0.92 49.68 -1.89
C ARG A 139 0.27 49.37 -0.54
#